data_AF-A0A9E1M9R1-F1
#
_entry.id   AF-A0A9E1M9R1-F1
#
_cell.length_a   1.000
_cell.length_b   1.000
_cell.length_c   1.000
_cell.angle_alpha   90.00
_cell.angle_beta   90.00
_cell.angle_gamma   90.00
#
_symmetry.space_group_name_H-M   'P 1'
#
loop_
_entity.id
_entity.type
_entity.pdbx_description
1 polymer ?
#
loop_
_entity_poly.entity_id
_entity_poly.type
_entity_poly.pdbx_seq_one_letter_code
_entity_poly.pdbx_strand_id
1 'polypeptide(L)'
;MMVSLRFPSFFVCFLIFIAWMHYKKRKATKQQEKESSLFWEREEEANHTRNKDISHLPLFTPDITRIPWEGAQNDTILHYLDALRRLIESPMMDLSEYTNTDLKIAYGIGNFQTLSTYDETYQNFLQTLTALGRAYMEAGDYTHAAEACRLCLDYDPKNRIACLSLAEIYKKDHKNYLLSDLIDEIKHSPIARKESLLREINEL
;
A
#
# COMPACT_ATOMS: atom_id res chain seq x y z
N MET A 1 43.70 -42.86 19.18
CA MET A 1 42.49 -43.58 19.60
C MET A 1 41.31 -42.96 18.83
N MET A 2 41.02 -43.49 17.65
CA MET A 2 39.92 -42.98 16.81
C MET A 2 38.59 -43.42 17.42
N VAL A 3 37.79 -42.45 17.88
CA VAL A 3 36.41 -42.70 18.29
C VAL A 3 35.66 -43.10 17.03
N SER A 4 35.44 -44.40 16.86
CA SER A 4 34.46 -44.89 15.89
C SER A 4 33.09 -44.46 16.39
N LEU A 5 32.64 -43.26 15.98
CA LEU A 5 31.23 -42.93 16.10
C LEU A 5 30.49 -44.01 15.33
N ARG A 6 29.87 -44.92 16.08
CA ARG A 6 29.10 -46.05 15.57
C ARG A 6 28.07 -45.46 14.59
N PHE A 7 28.28 -45.70 13.29
CA PHE A 7 27.31 -45.50 12.21
C PHE A 7 25.84 -45.77 12.61
N PRO A 8 25.54 -46.80 13.45
CA PRO A 8 24.19 -46.99 14.03
C PRO A 8 23.58 -45.77 14.73
N SER A 9 24.35 -44.99 15.49
CA SER A 9 23.82 -43.86 16.28
C SER A 9 23.42 -42.68 15.39
N PHE A 10 24.20 -42.40 14.33
CA PHE A 10 23.85 -41.38 13.35
C PHE A 10 22.60 -41.74 12.56
N PHE A 11 22.46 -43.02 12.19
CA PHE A 11 21.28 -43.52 11.50
C PHE A 11 20.01 -43.37 12.35
N VAL A 12 20.08 -43.66 13.65
CA VAL A 12 18.95 -43.44 14.58
C VAL A 12 18.58 -41.96 14.68
N CYS A 13 19.57 -41.06 14.85
CA CYS A 13 19.30 -39.61 14.86
C CYS A 13 18.69 -39.11 13.55
N PHE A 14 19.15 -39.64 12.41
CA PHE A 14 18.61 -39.32 11.08
C PHE A 14 17.16 -39.79 10.92
N LEU A 15 16.82 -41.00 11.40
CA LEU A 15 15.44 -41.49 11.40
C LEU A 15 14.52 -40.67 12.32
N ILE A 16 14.99 -40.27 13.50
CA ILE A 16 14.26 -39.36 14.40
C ILE A 16 14.02 -38.02 13.71
N PHE A 17 15.05 -37.48 13.03
CA PHE A 17 14.93 -36.24 12.27
C PHE A 17 13.91 -36.35 11.13
N ILE A 18 13.92 -37.45 10.36
CA ILE A 18 12.92 -37.72 9.30
C ILE A 18 11.51 -37.77 9.90
N ALA A 19 11.31 -38.52 10.98
CA ALA A 19 10.01 -38.64 11.64
C ALA A 19 9.51 -37.27 12.14
N TRP A 20 10.39 -36.47 12.75
CA TRP A 20 10.09 -35.12 13.20
C TRP A 20 9.76 -34.17 12.03
N MET A 21 10.51 -34.23 10.93
CA MET A 21 10.23 -33.47 9.70
C MET A 21 8.88 -33.84 9.10
N HIS A 22 8.54 -35.12 9.02
CA HIS A 22 7.22 -35.58 8.58
C HIS A 22 6.10 -35.09 9.49
N TYR A 23 6.31 -35.14 10.81
CA TYR A 23 5.35 -34.60 11.77
C TYR A 23 5.13 -33.09 11.59
N LYS A 24 6.22 -32.31 11.49
CA LYS A 24 6.14 -30.86 11.24
C LYS A 24 5.43 -30.53 9.93
N LYS A 25 5.76 -31.24 8.84
CA LYS A 25 5.09 -31.08 7.55
C LYS A 25 3.60 -31.37 7.67
N ARG A 26 3.21 -32.51 8.27
CA ARG A 26 1.81 -32.86 8.50
C ARG A 26 1.07 -31.83 9.36
N LYS A 27 1.70 -31.32 10.43
CA LYS A 27 1.12 -30.28 11.28
C LYS A 27 0.90 -28.99 10.50
N ALA A 28 1.88 -28.56 9.71
CA ALA A 28 1.76 -27.37 8.85
C ALA A 28 0.66 -27.54 7.79
N THR A 29 0.58 -28.70 7.14
CA THR A 29 -0.49 -29.02 6.18
C THR A 29 -1.86 -28.96 6.82
N LYS A 30 -2.05 -29.59 7.99
CA LYS A 30 -3.34 -29.52 8.71
C LYS A 30 -3.74 -28.10 9.09
N GLN A 31 -2.77 -27.27 9.49
CA GLN A 31 -3.02 -25.88 9.82
C GLN A 31 -3.45 -25.10 8.57
N GLN A 32 -2.75 -25.28 7.46
CA GLN A 32 -3.08 -24.66 6.18
C GLN A 32 -4.45 -25.10 5.64
N GLU A 33 -4.80 -26.38 5.76
CA GLU A 33 -6.12 -26.90 5.39
C GLU A 33 -7.23 -26.23 6.21
N LYS A 34 -7.02 -26.05 7.52
CA LYS A 34 -7.98 -25.38 8.41
C LYS A 34 -8.13 -23.89 8.09
N GLU A 35 -7.03 -23.19 7.83
CA GLU A 35 -7.07 -21.77 7.45
C GLU A 35 -7.77 -21.60 6.09
N SER A 36 -7.47 -22.47 5.14
CA SER A 36 -8.14 -22.51 3.83
C SER A 36 -9.64 -22.77 3.99
N SER A 37 -10.05 -23.76 4.79
CA SER A 37 -11.48 -24.06 4.97
C SER A 37 -12.23 -22.89 5.59
N LEU A 38 -11.66 -22.23 6.60
CA LEU A 38 -12.26 -21.05 7.22
C LEU A 38 -12.37 -19.87 6.25
N PHE A 39 -11.36 -19.69 5.39
CA PHE A 39 -11.41 -18.69 4.34
C PHE A 39 -12.54 -18.98 3.33
N TRP A 40 -12.65 -20.22 2.85
CA TRP A 40 -13.70 -20.60 1.89
C TRP A 40 -15.11 -20.52 2.49
N GLU A 41 -15.29 -20.91 3.74
CA GLU A 41 -16.57 -20.78 4.45
C GLU A 41 -17.01 -19.31 4.56
N ARG A 42 -16.06 -18.43 4.93
CA ARG A 42 -16.33 -16.98 5.00
C ARG A 42 -16.61 -16.39 3.62
N GLU A 43 -15.89 -16.81 2.60
CA GLU A 43 -16.10 -16.36 1.23
C GLU A 43 -17.46 -16.85 0.68
N GLU A 44 -17.88 -18.06 1.03
CA GLU A 44 -19.20 -18.59 0.71
C GLU A 44 -20.31 -17.77 1.39
N GLU A 45 -20.18 -17.48 2.69
CA GLU A 45 -21.12 -16.60 3.42
C GLU A 45 -21.22 -15.20 2.78
N ALA A 46 -20.06 -14.62 2.43
CA ALA A 46 -19.98 -13.35 1.74
C ALA A 46 -20.74 -13.39 0.41
N ASN A 47 -20.62 -14.50 -0.32
CA ASN A 47 -21.30 -14.69 -1.60
C ASN A 47 -22.82 -14.95 -1.48
N HIS A 48 -23.34 -15.16 -0.27
CA HIS A 48 -24.78 -15.27 -0.02
C HIS A 48 -25.38 -14.02 0.65
N THR A 49 -24.57 -13.00 0.87
CA THR A 49 -25.02 -11.75 1.50
C THR A 49 -25.94 -10.95 0.58
N ARG A 50 -27.09 -10.52 1.11
CA ARG A 50 -28.03 -9.66 0.41
C ARG A 50 -27.45 -8.25 0.19
N ASN A 51 -27.67 -7.70 -1.01
CA ASN A 51 -27.29 -6.32 -1.33
C ASN A 51 -27.95 -5.32 -0.39
N LYS A 52 -27.17 -4.34 0.06
CA LYS A 52 -27.62 -3.19 0.85
C LYS A 52 -27.63 -1.92 0.01
N ASP A 53 -28.38 -0.92 0.43
CA ASP A 53 -28.29 0.40 -0.19
C ASP A 53 -26.95 1.04 0.18
N ILE A 54 -26.22 1.54 -0.81
CA ILE A 54 -24.90 2.18 -0.67
C ILE A 54 -24.93 3.68 -1.01
N SER A 55 -26.11 4.23 -1.35
CA SER A 55 -26.26 5.63 -1.78
C SER A 55 -25.88 6.66 -0.71
N HIS A 56 -25.88 6.25 0.55
CA HIS A 56 -25.56 7.10 1.71
C HIS A 56 -24.10 7.00 2.15
N LEU A 57 -23.28 6.15 1.52
CA LEU A 57 -21.89 6.00 1.92
C LEU A 57 -21.11 7.29 1.65
N PRO A 58 -20.25 7.74 2.60
CA PRO A 58 -19.51 8.98 2.46
C PRO A 58 -18.43 8.83 1.38
N LEU A 59 -18.60 9.51 0.25
CA LEU A 59 -17.58 9.58 -0.78
C LEU A 59 -16.42 10.49 -0.34
N PHE A 60 -15.21 10.11 -0.69
CA PHE A 60 -14.03 10.95 -0.49
C PHE A 60 -14.07 12.13 -1.45
N THR A 61 -13.79 13.33 -0.94
CA THR A 61 -13.70 14.56 -1.73
C THR A 61 -12.34 15.20 -1.46
N PRO A 62 -11.42 15.24 -2.43
CA PRO A 62 -10.13 15.88 -2.22
C PRO A 62 -10.26 17.40 -2.16
N ASP A 63 -9.39 18.03 -1.38
CA ASP A 63 -9.17 19.47 -1.44
C ASP A 63 -8.48 19.85 -2.76
N ILE A 64 -9.30 20.27 -3.73
CA ILE A 64 -8.84 20.67 -5.06
C ILE A 64 -7.98 21.93 -5.05
N THR A 65 -8.03 22.74 -3.99
CA THR A 65 -7.27 24.00 -3.91
C THR A 65 -5.78 23.76 -3.66
N ARG A 66 -5.44 22.57 -3.17
CA ARG A 66 -4.07 22.14 -2.87
C ARG A 66 -3.40 21.39 -4.01
N ILE A 67 -4.14 21.11 -5.09
CA ILE A 67 -3.56 20.50 -6.28
C ILE A 67 -2.83 21.60 -7.05
N PRO A 68 -1.55 21.41 -7.41
CA PRO A 68 -0.78 22.41 -8.16
C PRO A 68 -1.24 22.44 -9.62
N TRP A 69 -2.35 23.13 -9.90
CA TRP A 69 -2.90 23.24 -11.26
C TRP A 69 -2.07 24.15 -12.17
N GLU A 70 -1.36 25.09 -11.57
CA GLU A 70 -0.50 26.06 -12.25
C GLU A 70 0.93 25.49 -12.42
N GLY A 71 1.73 26.09 -13.29
CA GLY A 71 3.13 25.66 -13.51
C GLY A 71 3.34 24.60 -14.61
N ALA A 72 2.30 24.21 -15.36
CA ALA A 72 2.43 23.23 -16.43
C ALA A 72 3.21 23.79 -17.65
N GLN A 73 4.44 23.32 -17.84
CA GLN A 73 5.31 23.73 -18.95
C GLN A 73 5.66 22.58 -19.91
N ASN A 74 5.36 21.33 -19.55
CA ASN A 74 5.60 20.16 -20.38
C ASN A 74 4.34 19.26 -20.50
N ASP A 75 4.28 18.49 -21.58
CA ASP A 75 3.12 17.63 -21.90
C ASP A 75 2.84 16.56 -20.84
N THR A 76 3.88 16.08 -20.15
CA THR A 76 3.77 15.08 -19.08
C THR A 76 2.99 15.61 -17.87
N ILE A 77 3.26 16.85 -17.45
CA ILE A 77 2.53 17.49 -16.35
C ILE A 77 1.07 17.70 -16.76
N LEU A 78 0.83 18.23 -17.96
CA LEU A 78 -0.53 18.43 -18.48
C LEU A 78 -1.33 17.13 -18.53
N HIS A 79 -0.71 16.03 -18.94
CA HIS A 79 -1.33 14.71 -18.95
C HIS A 79 -1.84 14.28 -17.57
N TYR A 80 -1.03 14.45 -16.52
CA TYR A 80 -1.44 14.10 -15.15
C TYR A 80 -2.49 15.06 -14.58
N LEU A 81 -2.40 16.36 -14.86
CA LEU A 81 -3.44 17.32 -14.46
C LEU A 81 -4.78 17.01 -15.11
N ASP A 82 -4.80 16.65 -16.39
CA ASP A 82 -6.02 16.22 -17.08
C ASP A 82 -6.58 14.91 -16.52
N ALA A 83 -5.71 13.97 -16.11
CA ALA A 83 -6.14 12.76 -15.41
C ALA A 83 -6.78 13.09 -14.06
N LEU A 84 -6.18 13.99 -13.27
CA LEU A 84 -6.76 14.43 -12.00
C LEU A 84 -8.12 15.08 -12.19
N ARG A 85 -8.30 15.94 -13.21
CA ARG A 85 -9.61 16.55 -13.51
C ARG A 85 -10.73 15.51 -13.69
N ARG A 86 -10.44 14.42 -14.42
CA ARG A 86 -11.42 13.33 -14.61
C ARG A 86 -11.66 12.53 -13.34
N LEU A 87 -10.60 12.28 -12.56
CA LEU A 87 -10.68 11.50 -11.33
C LEU A 87 -11.49 12.22 -10.25
N ILE A 88 -11.28 13.52 -10.03
CA ILE A 88 -11.99 14.30 -9.00
C ILE A 88 -13.50 14.45 -9.28
N GLU A 89 -13.93 14.31 -10.53
CA GLU A 89 -15.34 14.27 -10.91
C GLU A 89 -16.00 12.89 -10.70
N SER A 90 -15.17 11.86 -10.50
CA SER A 90 -15.62 10.47 -10.34
C SER A 90 -15.79 10.13 -8.84
N PRO A 91 -16.79 9.33 -8.47
CA PRO A 91 -16.93 8.85 -7.08
C PRO A 91 -15.70 8.04 -6.66
N MET A 92 -15.15 8.36 -5.49
CA MET A 92 -14.02 7.65 -4.93
C MET A 92 -14.16 7.43 -3.42
N MET A 93 -13.51 6.40 -2.91
CA MET A 93 -13.59 6.01 -1.50
C MET A 93 -12.34 5.23 -1.13
N ASP A 94 -11.72 5.54 0.01
CA ASP A 94 -10.65 4.70 0.55
C ASP A 94 -11.25 3.44 1.19
N LEU A 95 -10.97 2.27 0.61
CA LEU A 95 -11.38 0.98 1.15
C LEU A 95 -10.19 0.11 1.58
N SER A 96 -9.00 0.71 1.76
CA SER A 96 -7.75 -0.02 2.05
C SER A 96 -7.77 -0.86 3.33
N GLU A 97 -8.64 -0.51 4.29
CA GLU A 97 -8.81 -1.24 5.55
C GLU A 97 -9.82 -2.42 5.43
N TYR A 98 -10.43 -2.64 4.27
CA TYR A 98 -11.39 -3.71 4.01
C TYR A 98 -10.84 -4.74 3.02
N THR A 99 -11.04 -6.02 3.32
CA THR A 99 -10.81 -7.08 2.32
C THR A 99 -12.00 -7.18 1.36
N ASN A 100 -11.79 -7.81 0.21
CA ASN A 100 -12.87 -8.08 -0.75
C ASN A 100 -14.04 -8.85 -0.09
N THR A 101 -13.72 -9.82 0.76
CA THR A 101 -14.70 -10.60 1.52
C THR A 101 -15.46 -9.70 2.52
N ASP A 102 -14.79 -8.75 3.18
CA ASP A 102 -15.44 -7.80 4.09
C ASP A 102 -16.45 -6.92 3.35
N LEU A 103 -16.11 -6.41 2.18
CA LEU A 103 -17.00 -5.58 1.37
C LEU A 103 -18.24 -6.37 0.92
N LYS A 104 -18.07 -7.62 0.51
CA LYS A 104 -19.17 -8.51 0.15
C LYS A 104 -20.09 -8.81 1.34
N ILE A 105 -19.55 -9.06 2.53
CA ILE A 105 -20.34 -9.26 3.77
C ILE A 105 -21.05 -7.96 4.19
N ALA A 106 -20.37 -6.82 4.07
CA ALA A 106 -20.90 -5.54 4.50
C ALA A 106 -22.00 -5.03 3.57
N TYR A 107 -21.84 -5.18 2.25
CA TYR A 107 -22.67 -4.51 1.25
C TYR A 107 -23.33 -5.44 0.22
N GLY A 108 -22.98 -6.73 0.20
CA GLY A 108 -23.47 -7.72 -0.76
C GLY A 108 -22.68 -7.74 -2.07
N ILE A 109 -22.65 -8.89 -2.76
CA ILE A 109 -21.88 -9.06 -4.00
C ILE A 109 -22.30 -8.07 -5.08
N GLY A 110 -23.59 -7.73 -5.18
CA GLY A 110 -24.09 -6.87 -6.25
C GLY A 110 -23.51 -5.46 -6.22
N ASN A 111 -23.03 -5.02 -5.04
CA ASN A 111 -22.37 -3.72 -4.88
C ASN A 111 -20.84 -3.80 -4.99
N PHE A 112 -20.27 -5.01 -4.99
CA PHE A 112 -18.82 -5.21 -4.95
C PHE A 112 -18.12 -4.50 -6.10
N GLN A 113 -18.61 -4.66 -7.33
CA GLN A 113 -18.01 -4.02 -8.51
C GLN A 113 -18.00 -2.49 -8.39
N THR A 114 -19.08 -1.89 -7.91
CA THR A 114 -19.18 -0.44 -7.73
C THR A 114 -18.21 0.07 -6.67
N LEU A 115 -18.14 -0.61 -5.52
CA LEU A 115 -17.21 -0.25 -4.44
C LEU A 115 -15.75 -0.43 -4.86
N SER A 116 -15.43 -1.49 -5.60
CA SER A 116 -14.11 -1.69 -6.19
C SER A 116 -13.74 -0.57 -7.17
N THR A 117 -14.69 -0.08 -7.98
CA THR A 117 -14.45 1.07 -8.86
C THR A 117 -14.21 2.37 -8.07
N TYR A 118 -14.88 2.57 -6.93
CA TYR A 118 -14.63 3.74 -6.08
C TYR A 118 -13.24 3.70 -5.44
N ASP A 119 -12.82 2.52 -4.96
CA ASP A 119 -11.46 2.33 -4.43
C ASP A 119 -10.40 2.46 -5.53
N GLU A 120 -10.61 1.85 -6.69
CA GLU A 120 -9.72 2.01 -7.85
C GLU A 120 -9.55 3.50 -8.23
N THR A 121 -10.63 4.28 -8.23
CA THR A 121 -10.58 5.72 -8.49
C THR A 121 -9.73 6.44 -7.44
N TYR A 122 -9.87 6.09 -6.16
CA TYR A 122 -9.07 6.64 -5.06
C TYR A 122 -7.58 6.29 -5.20
N GLN A 123 -7.25 5.03 -5.47
CA GLN A 123 -5.87 4.58 -5.67
C GLN A 123 -5.23 5.25 -6.90
N ASN A 124 -5.98 5.36 -8.00
CA ASN A 124 -5.53 6.07 -9.20
C ASN A 124 -5.30 7.55 -8.94
N PHE A 125 -6.11 8.19 -8.10
CA PHE A 125 -5.91 9.59 -7.68
C PHE A 125 -4.58 9.76 -6.94
N LEU A 126 -4.29 8.92 -5.93
CA LEU A 126 -3.03 8.97 -5.18
C LEU A 126 -1.81 8.67 -6.07
N GLN A 127 -1.92 7.69 -6.97
CA GLN A 127 -0.87 7.36 -7.93
C GLN A 127 -0.61 8.54 -8.87
N THR A 128 -1.67 9.20 -9.35
CA THR A 128 -1.57 10.34 -10.25
C THR A 128 -0.95 11.54 -9.55
N LEU A 129 -1.30 11.84 -8.30
CA LEU A 129 -0.64 12.89 -7.50
C LEU A 129 0.86 12.63 -7.35
N THR A 130 1.23 11.39 -7.07
CA THR A 130 2.64 11.01 -6.90
C THR A 130 3.41 11.14 -8.22
N ALA A 131 2.81 10.71 -9.33
CA ALA A 131 3.39 10.83 -10.66
C ALA A 131 3.52 12.30 -11.10
N LEU A 132 2.52 13.14 -10.78
CA LEU A 132 2.55 14.59 -11.01
C LEU A 132 3.70 15.24 -10.24
N GLY A 133 3.87 14.91 -8.96
CA GLY A 133 4.96 15.45 -8.14
C GLY A 133 6.34 15.11 -8.73
N ARG A 134 6.54 13.88 -9.20
CA ARG A 134 7.78 13.48 -9.89
C ARG A 134 7.97 14.22 -11.21
N ALA A 135 6.91 14.43 -11.98
CA ALA A 135 6.98 15.17 -13.25
C ALA A 135 7.38 16.64 -13.04
N TYR A 136 6.85 17.30 -12.00
CA TYR A 136 7.28 18.65 -11.61
C TYR A 136 8.74 18.67 -11.15
N MET A 137 9.17 17.68 -10.36
CA MET A 137 10.56 17.57 -9.91
C MET A 137 11.52 17.42 -11.09
N GLU A 138 11.18 16.60 -12.09
CA GLU A 138 11.96 16.42 -13.32
C GLU A 138 12.03 17.70 -14.16
N ALA A 139 10.98 18.53 -14.13
CA ALA A 139 10.95 19.85 -14.75
C ALA A 139 11.71 20.93 -13.95
N GLY A 140 12.23 20.59 -12.77
CA GLY A 140 12.93 21.51 -11.88
C GLY A 140 12.02 22.41 -11.03
N ASP A 141 10.70 22.18 -11.07
CA ASP A 141 9.72 22.90 -10.26
C ASP A 141 9.51 22.20 -8.91
N TYR A 142 10.47 22.40 -8.00
CA TYR A 142 10.47 21.74 -6.69
C TYR A 142 9.32 22.18 -5.78
N THR A 143 8.71 23.35 -6.04
CA THR A 143 7.60 23.86 -5.23
C THR A 143 6.33 23.06 -5.50
N HIS A 144 5.88 23.03 -6.76
CA HIS A 144 4.70 22.26 -7.14
C HIS A 144 4.92 20.75 -6.97
N ALA A 145 6.16 20.27 -7.16
CA ALA A 145 6.52 18.88 -6.86
C ALA A 145 6.25 18.53 -5.39
N ALA A 146 6.72 19.37 -4.47
CA ALA A 146 6.55 19.16 -3.04
C ALA A 146 5.07 19.23 -2.62
N GLU A 147 4.30 20.15 -3.21
CA GLU A 147 2.85 20.30 -2.95
C GLU A 147 2.08 19.04 -3.34
N ALA A 148 2.31 18.51 -4.56
CA ALA A 148 1.66 17.29 -5.02
C ALA A 148 2.00 16.06 -4.15
N CYS A 149 3.28 15.87 -3.82
CA CYS A 149 3.71 14.77 -2.97
C CYS A 149 3.20 14.91 -1.53
N ARG A 150 3.17 16.13 -0.97
CA ARG A 150 2.63 16.38 0.38
C ARG A 150 1.12 16.14 0.42
N LEU A 151 0.38 16.58 -0.59
CA LEU A 151 -1.05 16.31 -0.69
C LEU A 151 -1.34 14.80 -0.74
N CYS A 152 -0.52 14.03 -1.48
CA CYS A 152 -0.62 12.57 -1.48
C CYS A 152 -0.40 11.98 -0.08
N LEU A 153 0.62 12.43 0.65
CA LEU A 153 0.92 11.95 2.02
C LEU A 153 -0.14 12.34 3.06
N ASP A 154 -0.86 13.44 2.85
CA ASP A 154 -1.96 13.81 3.75
C ASP A 154 -3.15 12.86 3.63
N TYR A 155 -3.36 12.26 2.45
CA TYR A 155 -4.41 11.27 2.20
C TYR A 155 -3.95 9.83 2.43
N ASP A 156 -2.72 9.51 2.05
CA ASP A 156 -2.07 8.23 2.34
C ASP A 156 -0.68 8.46 2.97
N PRO A 157 -0.63 8.60 4.32
CA PRO A 157 0.63 8.75 5.04
C PRO A 157 1.59 7.57 4.88
N LYS A 158 1.10 6.42 4.40
CA LYS A 158 1.90 5.22 4.16
C LYS A 158 2.45 5.14 2.73
N ASN A 159 2.16 6.13 1.87
CA ASN A 159 2.62 6.14 0.50
C ASN A 159 4.15 6.28 0.41
N ARG A 160 4.82 5.15 0.24
CA ARG A 160 6.29 5.09 0.15
C ARG A 160 6.84 5.95 -0.97
N ILE A 161 6.20 5.95 -2.13
CA ILE A 161 6.71 6.62 -3.33
C ILE A 161 6.63 8.14 -3.14
N ALA A 162 5.50 8.65 -2.63
CA ALA A 162 5.35 10.07 -2.31
C ALA A 162 6.34 10.51 -1.23
N CYS A 163 6.56 9.68 -0.21
CA CYS A 163 7.54 9.95 0.85
C CYS A 163 8.98 10.07 0.31
N LEU A 164 9.42 9.11 -0.50
CA LEU A 164 10.75 9.13 -1.13
C LEU A 164 10.90 10.32 -2.08
N SER A 165 9.89 10.57 -2.91
CA SER A 165 9.90 11.70 -3.85
C SER A 165 10.01 13.02 -3.09
N LEU A 166 9.27 13.19 -1.99
CA LEU A 166 9.32 14.40 -1.19
C LEU A 166 10.66 14.60 -0.49
N ALA A 167 11.28 13.54 0.01
CA ALA A 167 12.62 13.59 0.57
C ALA A 167 13.67 13.99 -0.48
N GLU A 168 13.59 13.44 -1.69
CA GLU A 168 14.45 13.80 -2.81
C GLU A 168 14.29 15.27 -3.20
N ILE A 169 13.05 15.76 -3.27
CA ILE A 169 12.73 17.17 -3.55
C ILE A 169 13.35 18.08 -2.49
N TYR A 170 13.18 17.78 -1.20
CA TYR A 170 13.75 18.61 -0.13
C TYR A 170 15.28 18.61 -0.15
N LYS A 171 15.91 17.50 -0.55
CA LYS A 171 17.37 17.44 -0.69
C LYS A 171 17.87 18.27 -1.86
N LYS A 172 17.22 18.17 -3.02
CA LYS A 172 17.56 18.93 -4.24
C LYS A 172 17.34 20.44 -4.07
N ASP A 173 16.29 20.83 -3.35
CA ASP A 173 15.94 22.23 -3.09
C ASP A 173 16.60 22.80 -1.81
N HIS A 174 17.56 22.07 -1.23
CA HIS A 174 18.31 22.44 -0.02
C HIS A 174 17.44 22.77 1.22
N LYS A 175 16.23 22.20 1.29
CA LYS A 175 15.26 22.36 2.38
C LYS A 175 15.52 21.37 3.52
N ASN A 176 16.71 21.47 4.13
CA ASN A 176 17.18 20.53 5.16
C ASN A 176 16.25 20.42 6.39
N TYR A 177 15.61 21.53 6.79
CA TYR A 177 14.67 21.51 7.92
C TYR A 177 13.45 20.63 7.62
N LEU A 178 12.84 20.80 6.44
CA LEU A 178 11.68 20.02 6.01
C LEU A 178 12.03 18.53 5.82
N LEU A 179 13.26 18.24 5.39
CA LEU A 179 13.75 16.86 5.33
C LEU A 179 13.86 16.24 6.72
N SER A 180 14.37 16.99 7.70
CA SER A 180 14.45 16.52 9.09
C SER A 180 13.05 16.25 9.67
N ASP A 181 12.11 17.17 9.44
CA ASP A 181 10.74 17.03 9.92
C ASP A 181 10.06 15.81 9.29
N LEU A 182 10.21 15.62 7.97
CA LEU A 182 9.70 14.43 7.27
C LEU A 182 10.30 13.12 7.85
N ILE A 183 11.61 13.10 8.13
CA ILE A 183 12.27 11.95 8.74
C ILE A 183 11.68 11.66 10.13
N ASP A 184 11.40 12.69 10.92
CA ASP A 184 10.80 12.54 12.25
C ASP A 184 9.33 12.12 12.18
N GLU A 185 8.56 12.61 11.21
CA GLU A 185 7.20 12.11 10.89
C GLU A 185 7.23 10.60 10.62
N ILE A 186 8.14 10.14 9.74
CA ILE A 186 8.27 8.71 9.39
C ILE A 186 8.61 7.86 10.61
N LYS A 187 9.52 8.31 11.49
CA LYS A 187 9.89 7.56 12.70
C LYS A 187 8.69 7.28 13.61
N HIS A 188 7.79 8.26 13.74
CA HIS A 188 6.60 8.18 14.59
C HIS A 188 5.35 7.65 13.89
N SER A 189 5.41 7.43 12.57
CA SER A 189 4.30 6.89 11.78
C SER A 189 4.10 5.37 11.96
N PRO A 190 2.89 4.85 11.64
CA PRO A 190 2.60 3.41 11.59
C PRO A 190 3.09 2.74 10.30
N ILE A 191 3.96 3.38 9.51
CA ILE A 191 4.46 2.86 8.24
C ILE A 191 5.21 1.54 8.45
N ALA A 192 4.80 0.51 7.70
CA ALA A 192 5.51 -0.77 7.68
C ALA A 192 6.91 -0.62 7.06
N ARG A 193 7.91 -1.32 7.62
CA ARG A 193 9.31 -1.31 7.13
C ARG A 193 9.95 0.10 7.11
N LYS A 194 9.60 0.96 8.07
CA LYS A 194 10.13 2.32 8.18
C LYS A 194 11.65 2.39 8.27
N GLU A 195 12.33 1.41 8.86
CA GLU A 195 13.81 1.38 8.89
C GLU A 195 14.41 1.22 7.48
N SER A 196 13.71 0.53 6.58
CA SER A 196 14.12 0.44 5.18
C SER A 196 13.85 1.75 4.43
N LEU A 197 12.75 2.44 4.74
CA LEU A 197 12.46 3.77 4.20
C LEU A 197 13.52 4.79 4.59
N LEU A 198 13.83 4.85 5.89
CA LEU A 198 14.80 5.80 6.43
C LEU A 198 16.21 5.56 5.89
N ARG A 199 16.62 4.30 5.67
CA ARG A 199 17.90 3.99 5.01
C ARG A 199 17.96 4.51 3.59
N GLU A 200 16.91 4.27 2.80
CA GLU A 200 16.85 4.74 1.41
C GLU A 200 16.89 6.27 1.34
N ILE A 201 16.18 6.98 2.23
CA ILE A 201 16.22 8.45 2.31
C ILE A 201 17.64 8.97 2.61
N ASN A 202 18.39 8.29 3.47
CA ASN A 202 19.77 8.68 3.79
C ASN A 202 20.75 8.45 2.62
N GLU A 203 20.41 7.56 1.69
CA GLU A 203 21.24 7.17 0.53
C GLU A 203 20.92 7.93 -0.76
N LEU A 204 19.81 8.70 -0.80
CA LEU A 204 19.53 9.70 -1.84
C LEU A 204 20.69 10.69 -1.99
#